data_AF-A0A4S8MA49-F1
#
_entry.id   AF-A0A4S8MA49-F1
#
_cell.length_a   1.000
_cell.length_b   1.000
_cell.length_c   1.000
_cell.angle_alpha   90.00
_cell.angle_beta   90.00
_cell.angle_gamma   90.00
#
_symmetry.space_group_name_H-M   'P 1'
#
loop_
_entity.id
_entity.type
_entity.pdbx_description
1 polymer ?
#
loop_
_entity_poly.entity_id
_entity_poly.type
_entity_poly.pdbx_seq_one_letter_code
_entity_poly.pdbx_strand_id
1 'polypeptide(L)'
;MVVILQYVEWFSNFTRAPDAASGLYCVKKQLNSDGTPSAAVVPVSAIKRSIHLFPKWGGPVPVNWTCENVIDECTTFYMNPFLDLRTYCNIS
;
A
#
# COMPACT_ATOMS: atom_id res chain seq x y z
N MET A 1 30.70 -3.88 -6.96
CA MET A 1 29.27 -3.84 -7.36
C MET A 1 28.52 -3.15 -6.22
N VAL A 2 27.87 -2.01 -6.47
CA VAL A 2 27.16 -1.26 -5.42
C VAL A 2 25.77 -1.85 -5.25
N VAL A 3 25.38 -2.13 -4.00
CA VAL A 3 24.04 -2.58 -3.68
C VAL A 3 23.26 -1.38 -3.15
N ILE A 4 22.16 -1.01 -3.82
CA ILE A 4 21.27 0.05 -3.35
C ILE A 4 20.22 -0.61 -2.45
N LEU A 5 20.10 -0.09 -1.24
CA LEU A 5 19.16 -0.57 -0.23
C LEU A 5 18.07 0.47 -0.01
N GLN A 6 16.84 -0.01 0.23
CA GLN A 6 15.70 0.84 0.56
C GLN A 6 15.03 0.34 1.82
N TYR A 7 14.61 1.28 2.66
CA TYR A 7 13.72 1.04 3.77
C TYR A 7 12.29 0.85 3.24
N VAL A 8 11.62 -0.22 3.67
CA VAL A 8 10.24 -0.53 3.29
C VAL A 8 9.43 -0.85 4.54
N GLU A 9 8.18 -0.40 4.55
CA GLU A 9 7.20 -0.77 5.56
C GLU A 9 6.27 -1.86 5.01
N TRP A 10 6.01 -2.87 5.83
CA TRP A 10 5.21 -4.02 5.45
C TRP A 10 3.73 -3.73 5.57
N PHE A 11 2.97 -4.28 4.63
CA PHE A 11 1.53 -4.42 4.73
C PHE A 11 1.19 -5.86 5.15
N SER A 12 0.01 -6.03 5.75
CA SER A 12 -0.55 -7.32 6.07
C SER A 12 -0.72 -8.16 4.80
N ASN A 13 -0.75 -9.49 4.98
CA ASN A 13 -1.18 -10.39 3.93
C ASN A 13 -2.56 -10.00 3.39
N PHE A 14 -2.80 -10.32 2.12
CA PHE A 14 -4.09 -10.11 1.48
C PHE A 14 -5.20 -10.84 2.24
N THR A 15 -6.36 -10.20 2.34
CA THR A 15 -7.57 -10.86 2.83
C THR A 15 -7.90 -12.04 1.93
N ARG A 16 -8.35 -13.16 2.53
CA ARG A 16 -8.70 -14.37 1.77
C ARG A 16 -9.79 -14.14 0.74
N ALA A 17 -10.67 -13.18 0.99
CA ALA A 17 -11.70 -12.74 0.07
C ALA A 17 -11.60 -11.23 -0.16
N PRO A 18 -11.99 -10.73 -1.35
CA PRO A 18 -12.15 -9.31 -1.58
C PRO A 18 -13.29 -8.75 -0.71
N ASP A 19 -13.25 -7.44 -0.48
CA ASP A 19 -14.30 -6.71 0.19
C ASP A 19 -15.63 -6.84 -0.61
N ALA A 20 -16.71 -7.21 0.07
CA ALA A 20 -17.96 -7.56 -0.58
C ALA A 20 -18.65 -6.39 -1.29
N ALA A 21 -18.40 -5.15 -0.87
CA ALA A 21 -19.01 -3.96 -1.44
C ALA A 21 -18.25 -3.45 -2.66
N SER A 22 -16.92 -3.49 -2.61
CA SER A 22 -16.05 -2.94 -3.67
C SER A 22 -15.48 -3.99 -4.63
N GLY A 23 -15.44 -5.26 -4.21
CA GLY A 23 -14.76 -6.33 -4.94
C GLY A 23 -13.23 -6.23 -4.91
N LEU A 24 -12.65 -5.32 -4.11
CA LEU A 24 -11.21 -5.07 -4.04
C LEU A 24 -10.57 -5.78 -2.84
N TYR A 25 -9.29 -6.15 -2.98
CA TYR A 25 -8.53 -6.68 -1.85
C TYR A 25 -8.11 -5.55 -0.91
N CYS A 26 -8.23 -5.79 0.39
CA CYS A 26 -7.77 -4.87 1.40
C CYS A 26 -6.41 -5.31 1.95
N VAL A 27 -5.55 -4.33 2.19
CA VAL A 27 -4.29 -4.49 2.92
C VAL A 27 -4.27 -3.50 4.09
N LYS A 28 -3.61 -3.85 5.17
CA LYS A 28 -3.43 -2.98 6.33
C LYS A 28 -1.96 -2.75 6.58
N LYS A 29 -1.57 -1.59 7.11
CA LYS A 29 -0.19 -1.42 7.59
C LYS A 29 0.09 -2.46 8.67
N GLN A 30 1.20 -3.16 8.53
CA GLN A 30 1.64 -4.12 9.55
C GLN A 30 2.36 -3.36 10.65
N LEU A 31 1.88 -3.51 11.89
CA LEU A 31 2.49 -2.91 13.07
C LEU A 31 3.10 -4.00 13.94
N ASN A 32 4.20 -3.68 14.61
CA ASN A 32 4.79 -4.50 15.66
C ASN A 32 3.94 -4.42 16.95
N SER A 33 4.24 -5.26 17.94
CA SER A 33 3.51 -5.28 19.22
C SER A 33 3.59 -3.97 20.01
N ASP A 34 4.57 -3.13 19.73
CA ASP A 34 4.76 -1.80 20.34
C ASP A 34 4.06 -0.67 19.56
N GLY A 35 3.36 -0.99 18.46
CA GLY A 35 2.66 -0.03 17.61
C GLY A 35 3.52 0.64 16.54
N THR A 36 4.81 0.31 16.44
CA THR A 36 5.70 0.84 15.38
C THR A 36 5.45 0.13 14.04
N PRO A 37 5.69 0.79 12.89
CA PRO A 37 5.62 0.13 11.59
C PRO A 37 6.57 -1.08 11.52
N SER A 38 6.05 -2.21 11.07
CA SER A 38 6.86 -3.37 10.77
C SER A 38 7.63 -3.09 9.47
N ALA A 39 8.95 -3.00 9.55
CA ALA A 39 9.77 -2.55 8.44
C ALA A 39 11.00 -3.42 8.21
N ALA A 40 11.59 -3.31 7.02
CA ALA A 40 12.82 -3.99 6.65
C ALA A 40 13.66 -3.14 5.70
N VAL A 41 14.95 -3.46 5.62
CA VAL A 41 15.85 -2.91 4.59
C VAL A 41 16.06 -3.98 3.53
N VAL A 42 15.64 -3.69 2.30
CA VAL A 42 15.70 -4.63 1.17
C VAL A 42 16.53 -4.05 0.03
N PRO A 43 17.21 -4.88 -0.77
CA PRO A 43 17.84 -4.40 -1.99
C PRO A 43 16.79 -3.91 -2.99
N VAL A 44 17.07 -2.83 -3.69
CA VAL A 44 16.15 -2.26 -4.70
C VAL A 44 15.76 -3.29 -5.77
N SER A 45 16.65 -4.23 -6.09
CA SER A 45 16.38 -5.33 -7.03
C SER A 45 15.26 -6.29 -6.60
N ALA A 46 14.90 -6.29 -5.31
CA ALA A 46 13.76 -7.03 -4.78
C ALA A 46 12.41 -6.35 -5.09
N ILE A 47 12.40 -5.03 -5.30
CA ILE A 47 11.19 -4.27 -5.62
C ILE A 47 10.84 -4.47 -7.09
N LYS A 48 9.68 -5.08 -7.37
CA LYS A 48 9.29 -5.44 -8.75
C LYS A 48 8.47 -4.38 -9.45
N ARG A 49 7.49 -3.81 -8.77
CA ARG A 49 6.52 -2.87 -9.34
C ARG A 49 5.84 -2.04 -8.26
N SER A 50 5.45 -0.84 -8.64
CA SER A 50 4.52 -0.02 -7.87
C SER A 50 3.10 -0.59 -8.02
N ILE A 51 2.29 -0.41 -6.99
CA ILE A 51 0.87 -0.76 -6.98
C ILE A 51 0.07 0.49 -6.60
N HIS A 52 -1.19 0.54 -7.03
CA HIS A 52 -2.06 1.64 -6.66
C HIS A 52 -2.85 1.26 -5.39
N LEU A 53 -2.60 2.03 -4.33
CA LEU A 53 -3.32 1.94 -3.06
C LEU A 53 -4.33 3.09 -2.96
N PHE A 54 -5.56 2.75 -2.59
CA PHE A 54 -6.62 3.71 -2.28
C PHE A 54 -6.92 3.65 -0.79
N PRO A 55 -6.92 4.78 -0.07
CA PRO A 55 -7.27 4.77 1.35
C PRO A 55 -8.69 4.24 1.53
N LYS A 56 -8.90 3.38 2.53
CA LYS A 56 -10.21 2.90 2.96
C LYS A 56 -10.57 3.58 4.26
N TRP A 57 -11.77 4.17 4.30
CA TRP A 57 -12.34 4.76 5.51
C TRP A 57 -13.76 4.22 5.71
N GLY A 58 -14.16 4.01 6.96
CA GLY A 58 -15.44 3.36 7.30
C GLY A 58 -16.63 4.30 7.45
N GLY A 59 -16.47 5.60 7.19
CA GLY A 59 -17.47 6.63 7.48
C GLY A 59 -17.25 7.93 6.70
N PRO A 60 -17.42 9.12 7.29
CA PRO A 60 -16.95 10.36 6.69
C PRO A 60 -15.42 10.34 6.52
N VAL A 61 -14.92 10.93 5.43
CA VAL A 61 -13.48 11.11 5.22
C VAL A 61 -12.91 12.00 6.34
N PRO A 62 -11.81 11.61 7.00
CA PRO A 62 -11.15 12.47 7.97
C PRO A 62 -10.70 13.80 7.34
N VAL A 63 -11.07 14.93 7.96
CA VAL A 63 -10.82 16.28 7.42
C VAL A 63 -9.34 16.64 7.40
N ASN A 64 -8.54 15.98 8.24
CA ASN A 64 -7.09 16.18 8.31
C ASN A 64 -6.33 15.48 7.17
N TRP A 65 -6.98 14.66 6.34
CA TRP A 65 -6.31 13.95 5.26
C TRP A 65 -5.97 14.88 4.11
N THR A 66 -4.69 14.88 3.77
CA THR A 66 -4.12 15.55 2.61
C THR A 66 -3.45 14.51 1.73
N CYS A 67 -3.15 14.87 0.49
CA CYS A 67 -2.43 14.00 -0.44
C CYS A 67 -1.05 13.57 0.10
N GLU A 68 -0.49 14.33 1.04
CA GLU A 68 0.84 14.11 1.60
C GLU A 68 0.81 13.17 2.81
N ASN A 69 -0.20 13.29 3.68
CA ASN A 69 -0.25 12.53 4.92
C ASN A 69 -1.13 11.27 4.85
N VAL A 70 -1.99 11.14 3.83
CA VAL A 70 -2.98 10.05 3.80
C VAL A 70 -2.32 8.67 3.72
N ILE A 71 -1.13 8.59 3.11
CA ILE A 71 -0.36 7.36 3.07
C ILE A 71 0.13 6.96 4.47
N ASP A 72 0.39 7.93 5.35
CA ASP A 72 0.89 7.75 6.71
C ASP A 72 -0.24 7.49 7.72
N GLU A 73 -1.26 8.34 7.67
CA GLU A 73 -2.42 8.38 8.58
C GLU A 73 -3.42 7.24 8.33
N CYS A 74 -3.54 6.76 7.09
CA CYS A 74 -4.48 5.70 6.77
C CYS A 74 -3.91 4.33 7.16
N THR A 75 -4.73 3.53 7.85
CA THR A 75 -4.33 2.20 8.33
C THR A 75 -4.71 1.07 7.37
N THR A 76 -5.69 1.30 6.50
CA THR A 76 -6.26 0.29 5.61
C THR A 76 -6.39 0.84 4.21
N PHE A 77 -5.93 0.08 3.22
CA PHE A 77 -5.98 0.47 1.82
C PHE A 77 -6.65 -0.61 0.98
N TYR A 78 -7.37 -0.18 -0.05
CA TYR A 78 -7.73 -1.04 -1.17
C TYR A 78 -6.58 -1.10 -2.15
N MET A 79 -6.23 -2.31 -2.57
CA MET A 79 -5.34 -2.51 -3.71
C MET A 79 -6.18 -2.61 -4.97
N ASN A 80 -5.79 -1.85 -5.99
CA ASN A 80 -6.37 -2.03 -7.32
C ASN A 80 -5.62 -3.15 -8.07
N PRO A 81 -6.30 -4.26 -8.42
CA PRO A 81 -5.66 -5.37 -9.10
C PRO A 81 -5.44 -5.11 -10.60
N PHE A 82 -5.99 -4.04 -11.17
CA PHE A 82 -6.01 -3.74 -12.61
C PHE A 82 -5.07 -2.59 -13.02
N LEU A 83 -4.64 -1.76 -12.07
CA LEU A 83 -3.79 -0.60 -12.34
C LEU A 83 -2.31 -0.97 -12.17
N ASP A 84 -1.78 -1.72 -13.14
CA ASP A 84 -0.34 -1.69 -13.40
C ASP A 84 -0.06 -0.45 -14.25
N LEU A 85 0.67 0.51 -13.68
CA LEU A 85 1.01 1.76 -14.37
C LEU A 85 1.77 1.50 -15.69
N ARG A 86 2.48 0.36 -15.81
CA ARG A 86 3.13 -0.05 -17.05
C ARG A 86 2.18 -0.66 -18.08
N THR A 87 0.98 -1.08 -17.69
CA THR A 87 -0.05 -1.55 -18.63
C THR A 87 -0.78 -0.38 -19.30
N TYR A 88 -0.88 0.79 -18.65
CA TYR A 88 -1.56 1.97 -19.20
C TYR A 88 -0.62 3.03 -19.78
N CYS A 89 0.60 3.22 -19.26
CA CYS A 89 1.53 4.23 -19.77
C CYS A 89 2.24 3.87 -21.09
N ASN A 90 1.79 2.83 -21.81
CA ASN A 90 2.38 2.42 -23.09
C ASN A 90 1.49 2.72 -24.31
N ILE A 91 0.58 3.68 -24.19
CA ILE A 91 -0.21 4.21 -25.31
C ILE A 91 0.09 5.71 -25.54
N SER A 92 1.33 6.00 -25.94
CA SER A 92 1.69 7.26 -26.60
C SER A 92 2.81 7.01 -27.59
#